data_AF-A0A6Y0F0I0-F1
#
_entry.id   AF-A0A6Y0F0I0-F1
#
_cell.length_a   1.000
_cell.length_b   1.000
_cell.length_c   1.000
_cell.angle_alpha   90.00
_cell.angle_beta   90.00
_cell.angle_gamma   90.00
#
_symmetry.space_group_name_H-M   'P 1'
#
loop_
_entity.id
_entity.type
_entity.pdbx_description
1 polymer ?
#
loop_
_entity_poly.entity_id
_entity_poly.type
_entity_poly.pdbx_seq_one_letter_code
_entity_poly.pdbx_strand_id
1 'polypeptide(L)'
;RAKSVNPAVKDRVASVNKALESGRLMVNEQTCPVTARCLEQQAYDKNGIPDKTSGNDHQNDATGYPIAYEMPLVKPVSHIPVTFAL
;
A
#
# COMPACT_ATOMS: atom_id res chain seq x y z
N ARG A 1 -16.26 -1.02 11.31
CA ARG A 1 -15.83 -0.82 12.72
C ARG A 1 -14.35 -0.47 12.71
N ALA A 2 -13.91 0.51 13.51
CA ALA A 2 -12.48 0.83 13.61
C ALA A 2 -11.69 -0.35 14.22
N LYS A 3 -10.52 -0.66 13.66
CA LYS A 3 -9.59 -1.65 14.23
C LYS A 3 -8.85 -1.01 15.42
N SER A 4 -8.44 -1.83 16.39
CA SER A 4 -7.71 -1.37 17.58
C SER A 4 -6.28 -0.92 17.28
N VAL A 5 -5.70 -1.37 16.16
CA VAL A 5 -4.33 -1.07 15.74
C VAL A 5 -4.32 -0.79 14.24
N ASN A 6 -3.62 0.29 13.87
CA ASN A 6 -3.40 0.64 12.48
C ASN A 6 -2.31 -0.23 11.86
N PRO A 7 -2.42 -0.60 10.57
CA PRO A 7 -1.37 -1.31 9.85
C PRO A 7 -0.10 -0.45 9.82
N ALA A 8 1.07 -1.11 9.83
CA ALA A 8 2.34 -0.42 9.66
C ALA A 8 2.36 0.33 8.32
N VAL A 9 2.94 1.54 8.30
CA VAL A 9 2.94 2.41 7.12
C VAL A 9 3.50 1.71 5.88
N LYS A 10 4.62 0.99 6.03
CA LYS A 10 5.25 0.24 4.93
C LYS A 10 4.34 -0.88 4.41
N ASP A 11 3.72 -1.65 5.31
CA ASP A 11 2.81 -2.73 4.93
C ASP A 11 1.57 -2.19 4.23
N ARG A 12 1.04 -1.04 4.68
CA ARG A 12 -0.08 -0.35 4.05
C ARG A 12 0.25 0.05 2.62
N VAL A 13 1.36 0.76 2.43
CA VAL A 13 1.79 1.21 1.09
C VAL A 13 2.07 0.03 0.17
N ALA A 14 2.74 -1.00 0.66
CA ALA A 14 3.05 -2.17 -0.14
C ALA A 14 1.79 -3.02 -0.47
N SER A 15 0.79 -3.04 0.41
CA SER A 15 -0.52 -3.65 0.13
C SER A 15 -1.24 -2.92 -1.01
N VAL A 16 -1.24 -1.57 -0.99
CA VAL A 16 -1.80 -0.75 -2.08
C VAL A 16 -1.10 -1.02 -3.41
N ASN A 17 0.24 -0.96 -3.42
CA ASN A 17 1.01 -1.22 -4.63
C ASN A 17 0.77 -2.62 -5.18
N LYS A 18 0.69 -3.63 -4.31
CA LYS A 18 0.40 -4.99 -4.76
C LYS A 18 -1.01 -5.13 -5.33
N ALA A 19 -2.00 -4.46 -4.73
CA ALA A 19 -3.37 -4.48 -5.22
C ALA A 19 -3.49 -3.80 -6.60
N LEU A 20 -2.78 -2.68 -6.81
CA LEU A 20 -2.70 -2.01 -8.11
C LEU A 20 -1.99 -2.89 -9.16
N GLU A 21 -0.81 -3.42 -8.82
CA GLU A 21 -0.01 -4.29 -9.71
C GLU A 21 -0.79 -5.54 -10.14
N SER A 22 -1.55 -6.14 -9.22
CA SER A 22 -2.34 -7.35 -9.49
C SER A 22 -3.69 -7.08 -10.15
N GLY A 23 -4.05 -5.81 -10.43
CA GLY A 23 -5.35 -5.43 -10.98
C GLY A 23 -6.53 -5.65 -10.03
N ARG A 24 -6.26 -5.91 -8.74
CA ARG A 24 -7.30 -6.08 -7.70
C ARG A 24 -7.82 -4.73 -7.18
N LEU A 25 -7.05 -3.67 -7.37
CA LEU A 25 -7.45 -2.30 -7.12
C LEU A 25 -7.35 -1.53 -8.44
N MET A 26 -8.42 -0.81 -8.78
CA MET A 26 -8.46 0.13 -9.89
C MET A 26 -8.96 1.47 -9.34
N VAL A 27 -8.41 2.57 -9.85
CA VAL A 27 -8.84 3.93 -9.50
C VAL A 27 -9.38 4.59 -10.76
N ASN A 28 -10.60 5.11 -10.68
CA ASN A 28 -11.16 5.92 -11.76
C ASN A 28 -10.65 7.36 -11.60
N GLU A 29 -9.71 7.77 -12.44
CA GLU A 29 -9.10 9.11 -12.38
C GLU A 29 -10.11 10.24 -12.61
N GLN A 30 -11.18 9.99 -13.38
CA GLN A 30 -12.17 11.02 -13.72
C GLN A 30 -13.07 11.33 -12.53
N THR A 31 -13.49 10.30 -11.79
CA THR A 31 -14.36 10.46 -10.62
C THR A 31 -13.58 10.61 -9.32
N CYS A 32 -12.33 10.15 -9.27
CA CYS A 32 -11.46 10.18 -8.09
C CYS A 32 -10.11 10.89 -8.39
N PRO A 33 -10.11 12.12 -8.93
CA PRO A 33 -8.89 12.77 -9.42
C PRO A 33 -7.88 13.06 -8.29
N VAL A 34 -8.37 13.35 -7.09
CA VAL A 34 -7.49 13.60 -5.93
C VAL A 34 -6.80 12.31 -5.48
N THR A 35 -7.52 11.20 -5.43
CA THR A 35 -6.95 9.89 -5.08
C THR A 35 -5.91 9.46 -6.11
N ALA A 36 -6.23 9.57 -7.40
CA ALA A 36 -5.27 9.27 -8.48
C ALA A 36 -4.00 10.13 -8.34
N ARG A 37 -4.16 11.46 -8.22
CA ARG A 37 -3.04 12.39 -8.07
C ARG A 37 -2.16 12.07 -6.85
N CYS A 38 -2.76 11.81 -5.69
CA CYS A 38 -2.00 11.51 -4.47
C CYS A 38 -1.21 10.20 -4.60
N LEU A 39 -1.81 9.16 -5.21
CA LEU A 39 -1.15 7.87 -5.42
C LEU A 39 0.01 7.99 -6.42
N GLU A 40 -0.17 8.76 -7.49
CA GLU A 40 0.86 9.01 -8.51
C GLU A 40 2.03 9.85 -7.97
N GLN A 41 1.75 10.79 -7.07
CA GLN A 41 2.72 11.78 -6.57
C GLN A 41 3.22 11.47 -5.15
N GLN A 42 3.11 10.23 -4.69
CA GLN A 42 3.57 9.84 -3.35
C GLN A 42 5.12 9.85 -3.29
N ALA A 43 5.68 10.93 -2.75
CA ALA A 43 7.11 11.04 -2.45
C ALA A 43 7.47 10.42 -1.09
N TYR A 44 8.76 10.15 -0.87
CA TYR A 44 9.31 9.69 0.40
C TYR A 44 10.29 10.71 0.96
N ASP A 45 10.33 10.83 2.27
CA ASP A 45 11.29 11.68 2.99
C ASP A 45 12.67 11.00 3.12
N LYS A 46 13.61 11.72 3.74
CA LYS A 46 14.97 11.22 4.01
C LYS A 46 15.03 9.98 4.91
N ASN A 47 13.96 9.66 5.62
CA ASN A 47 13.86 8.50 6.51
C ASN A 47 13.20 7.30 5.82
N GLY A 48 12.82 7.43 4.54
CA GLY A 48 12.16 6.38 3.78
C GLY A 48 10.72 6.13 4.22
N ILE A 49 10.04 7.14 4.79
CA ILE A 49 8.59 7.12 5.01
C ILE A 49 7.90 8.08 4.03
N PRO A 50 6.63 7.86 3.69
CA PRO A 50 5.88 8.78 2.84
C PRO A 50 5.94 10.21 3.38
N ASP A 51 6.27 11.16 2.51
CA ASP A 51 6.34 12.57 2.86
C ASP A 51 4.93 13.12 3.16
N LYS A 52 4.82 13.85 4.27
CA LYS A 52 3.58 14.51 4.69
C LYS A 52 3.56 16.01 4.42
N THR A 53 4.68 16.59 4.00
CA THR A 53 4.81 18.04 3.81
C THR A 53 4.27 18.50 2.46
N SER A 54 4.33 17.64 1.44
CA SER A 54 3.78 17.90 0.10
C SER A 54 2.25 17.83 -0.01
N GLY A 55 1.55 17.37 1.05
CA GLY A 55 0.08 17.33 1.12
C GLY A 55 -0.59 16.18 0.35
N ASN A 56 0.21 15.28 -0.25
CA ASN A 56 -0.27 14.11 -0.98
C ASN A 56 -0.54 12.88 -0.08
N ASP A 57 -0.52 13.03 1.25
CA ASP A 57 -0.64 11.92 2.20
C ASP A 57 -2.10 11.58 2.54
N HIS A 58 -3.00 12.55 2.53
CA HIS A 58 -4.40 12.36 2.97
C HIS A 58 -5.12 11.21 2.26
N GLN A 59 -5.12 11.22 0.91
CA GLN A 59 -5.78 10.18 0.14
C GLN A 59 -4.99 8.87 0.14
N ASN A 60 -3.66 8.91 0.24
CA ASN A 60 -2.83 7.72 0.32
C ASN A 60 -3.09 6.96 1.62
N ASP A 61 -3.24 7.69 2.73
CA ASP A 61 -3.59 7.12 4.03
C ASP A 61 -5.03 6.62 4.03
N ALA A 62 -5.99 7.46 3.61
CA ALA A 62 -7.41 7.12 3.60
C ALA A 62 -7.71 5.90 2.71
N THR A 63 -7.15 5.85 1.50
CA THR A 63 -7.28 4.73 0.58
C THR A 63 -6.50 3.52 1.08
N GLY A 64 -5.33 3.73 1.69
CA GLY A 64 -4.48 2.63 2.14
C GLY A 64 -5.07 1.80 3.27
N TYR A 65 -5.81 2.40 4.22
CA TYR A 65 -6.39 1.66 5.34
C TYR A 65 -7.30 0.49 4.93
N PRO A 66 -8.37 0.68 4.15
CA PRO A 66 -9.23 -0.43 3.73
C PRO A 66 -8.46 -1.48 2.92
N ILE A 67 -7.52 -1.06 2.07
CA ILE A 67 -6.72 -1.98 1.25
C ILE A 67 -5.81 -2.84 2.13
N ALA A 68 -5.18 -2.26 3.15
CA ALA A 68 -4.34 -3.01 4.08
C ALA A 68 -5.14 -4.00 4.95
N TYR A 69 -6.43 -3.74 5.20
CA TYR A 69 -7.28 -4.64 5.97
C TYR A 69 -7.90 -5.76 5.13
N GLU A 70 -8.37 -5.44 3.92
CA GLU A 70 -9.08 -6.38 3.05
C GLU A 70 -8.15 -7.11 2.07
N MET A 71 -7.01 -6.52 1.75
CA MET A 71 -5.99 -7.06 0.85
C MET A 71 -4.58 -7.00 1.48
N PRO A 72 -4.40 -7.55 2.70
CA PRO A 72 -3.12 -7.49 3.38
C PRO A 72 -2.03 -8.26 2.63
N LEU A 73 -0.79 -7.81 2.79
CA LEU A 73 0.36 -8.64 2.46
C LEU A 73 0.41 -9.87 3.36
N VAL A 74 0.40 -11.05 2.74
CA VAL A 74 0.58 -12.33 3.44
C VAL A 74 2.04 -12.74 3.34
N LYS A 75 2.73 -12.78 4.47
CA LYS A 75 4.10 -13.29 4.53
C LYS A 75 4.10 -14.81 4.30
N PRO A 76 5.00 -15.35 3.46
CA PRO A 76 5.13 -16.79 3.32
C PRO A 76 5.55 -17.42 4.66
N VAL A 77 4.95 -18.57 4.98
CA VAL A 77 5.10 -19.24 6.29
C VAL A 77 6.54 -19.71 6.54
N SER A 78 7.27 -20.07 5.48
CA SER A 78 8.70 -20.37 5.53
C SER A 78 9.30 -20.39 4.12
N HIS A 79 10.55 -19.95 3.97
CA HIS A 79 11.36 -20.17 2.78
C HIS A 79 12.31 -21.34 3.07
N ILE A 80 11.94 -22.54 2.64
CA ILE A 80 12.80 -23.72 2.74
C ILE A 80 13.49 -23.87 1.38
N PRO A 81 14.81 -23.60 1.28
CA PRO A 81 15.54 -23.81 0.05
C PRO A 81 15.69 -25.33 -0.17
N VAL A 82 14.76 -25.92 -0.92
CA VAL A 82 14.86 -27.31 -1.34
C VAL A 82 15.68 -27.35 -2.63
N THR A 83 16.90 -27.85 -2.54
CA THR A 83 17.75 -28.19 -3.69
C THR A 83 17.72 -29.69 -3.90
N PHE A 84 17.47 -30.13 -5.13
CA PHE A 84 17.64 -31.53 -5.52
C PHE A 84 19.05 -31.69 -6.09
N ALA A 85 19.84 -32.59 -5.50
CA ALA A 85 21.08 -33.03 -6.13
C ALA A 85 20.73 -33.90 -7.35
N LEU A 86 21.33 -33.59 -8.49
CA LEU A 86 21.33 -34.46 -9.67
C LEU A 86 22.29 -35.63 -9.46
#